data_AF-A0A3M0XH16-F1
#
_entry.id   AF-A0A3M0XH16-F1
#
_cell.length_a   1.000
_cell.length_b   1.000
_cell.length_c   1.000
_cell.angle_alpha   90.00
_cell.angle_beta   90.00
_cell.angle_gamma   90.00
#
_symmetry.space_group_name_H-M   'P 1'
#
loop_
_entity.id
_entity.type
_entity.pdbx_description
1 polymer ?
#
loop_
_entity_poly.entity_id
_entity_poly.type
_entity_poly.pdbx_seq_one_letter_code
_entity_poly.pdbx_strand_id
1 'polypeptide(L)' 'PIKRHYKMAKKGEPSALVNSFGFIELFLYMDNISEKLNIRRQQEVLLVAK' A
#
# COMPACT_ATOMS: atom_id res chain seq x y z
N PRO A 1 14.63 -1.19 9.08
CA PRO A 1 13.35 -0.85 9.77
C PRO A 1 12.39 -0.09 8.84
N ILE A 2 11.36 -0.78 8.31
CA ILE A 2 10.13 -0.29 7.66
C ILE A 2 10.30 0.91 6.68
N LYS A 3 10.68 2.11 7.14
CA LYS A 3 11.05 3.30 6.34
C LYS A 3 11.94 3.07 5.10
N ARG A 4 12.81 2.05 5.09
CA ARG A 4 13.61 1.71 3.88
C ARG A 4 12.75 1.16 2.74
N HIS A 5 11.72 0.38 3.03
CA HIS A 5 10.84 -0.22 2.02
C HIS A 5 9.91 0.81 1.39
N TYR A 6 9.42 1.78 2.17
CA TYR A 6 8.63 2.89 1.65
C TYR A 6 9.44 3.80 0.70
N LYS A 7 10.76 3.96 0.93
CA LYS A 7 11.65 4.72 0.04
C LYS A 7 11.95 4.05 -1.31
N MET A 8 11.76 2.73 -1.40
CA MET A 8 11.95 2.00 -2.68
C MET A 8 10.74 2.11 -3.59
N ALA A 9 9.57 2.45 -3.05
CA ALA A 9 8.39 2.73 -3.85
C ALA A 9 8.58 4.05 -4.61
N LYS A 10 8.28 4.05 -5.90
CA LYS A 10 8.27 5.28 -6.69
C LYS A 10 7.20 6.21 -6.13
N LYS A 11 7.54 7.50 -5.99
CA LYS A 11 6.59 8.52 -5.53
C LYS A 11 5.35 8.50 -6.43
N GLY A 12 4.17 8.38 -5.82
CA GLY A 12 2.91 8.35 -6.55
C GLY A 12 2.51 6.99 -7.13
N GLU A 13 3.33 5.94 -7.02
CA GLU A 13 2.93 4.59 -7.44
C GLU A 13 2.39 3.78 -6.24
N PRO A 14 1.21 3.14 -6.36
CA PRO A 14 0.72 2.22 -5.34
C PRO A 14 1.70 1.05 -5.17
N SER A 15 1.96 0.67 -3.93
CA SER A 15 2.84 -0.45 -3.59
C SER A 15 2.22 -1.31 -2.49
N ALA A 16 2.67 -2.56 -2.39
CA ALA A 16 2.23 -3.50 -1.36
C ALA A 16 3.43 -4.06 -0.60
N LEU A 17 3.26 -4.29 0.71
CA LEU A 17 4.23 -4.99 1.55
C LEU A 17 3.52 -5.89 2.56
N VAL A 18 4.27 -6.80 3.20
CA VAL A 18 3.79 -7.53 4.38
C VAL A 18 4.22 -6.75 5.62
N ASN A 19 3.26 -6.34 6.44
CA ASN A 19 3.53 -5.57 7.65
C ASN A 19 3.96 -6.46 8.83
N SER A 20 4.28 -5.86 9.97
CA SER A 20 4.76 -6.57 11.16
C SER A 20 3.74 -7.54 11.79
N PHE A 21 2.48 -7.45 11.39
CA PHE A 21 1.41 -8.33 11.85
C PHE A 21 1.10 -9.45 10.85
N GLY A 22 1.84 -9.54 9.73
CA GLY A 22 1.64 -10.55 8.70
C GLY A 22 0.54 -10.24 7.70
N PHE A 23 -0.03 -9.03 7.72
CA PHE A 23 -1.04 -8.61 6.75
C PHE A 23 -0.40 -7.95 5.52
N ILE A 24 -1.07 -8.07 4.38
CA ILE A 24 -0.75 -7.29 3.17
C ILE A 24 -1.22 -5.85 3.41
N GLU A 25 -0.30 -4.90 3.35
CA GLU A 25 -0.54 -3.47 3.46
C GLU A 25 -0.32 -2.81 2.10
N LEU A 26 -1.34 -2.11 1.62
CA LEU A 26 -1.26 -1.23 0.46
C LEU A 26 -0.85 0.17 0.92
N PHE A 27 0.14 0.78 0.27
CA PHE A 27 0.62 2.12 0.61
C PHE A 27 1.03 2.94 -0.61
N LEU A 28 1.08 4.26 -0.42
CA LEU A 28 1.67 5.23 -1.35
C LEU A 28 2.74 6.05 -0.63
N TYR A 29 3.91 6.18 -1.25
CA TYR A 29 4.99 6.95 -0.65
C TYR A 29 4.70 8.46 -0.71
N MET A 30 4.61 9.08 0.47
CA MET A 30 4.31 10.51 0.68
C MET A 30 2.94 10.99 0.19
N ASP A 31 1.96 10.09 0.07
CA ASP A 31 0.62 10.42 -0.42
C ASP A 31 -0.44 9.50 0.21
N ASN A 32 -1.72 9.87 0.12
CA ASN A 32 -2.83 9.10 0.67
C ASN A 32 -3.37 8.08 -0.36
N ILE A 33 -3.09 6.79 -0.14
CA ILE A 33 -3.57 5.71 -1.02
C ILE A 33 -5.09 5.58 -1.05
N SER A 34 -5.77 5.89 0.06
CA SER A 34 -7.23 5.75 0.15
C SER A 34 -7.95 6.78 -0.73
N GLU A 35 -7.42 8.01 -0.80
CA GLU A 35 -7.93 9.04 -1.70
C GLU A 35 -7.66 8.68 -3.16
N LYS A 36 -6.43 8.27 -3.48
CA LYS A 36 -6.03 7.97 -4.86
C LYS A 36 -6.82 6.82 -5.49
N LEU A 37 -7.09 5.79 -4.70
CA LEU A 37 -7.83 4.61 -5.15
C LEU A 37 -9.33 4.67 -4.79
N ASN A 38 -9.78 5.77 -4.15
CA ASN A 38 -11.15 5.95 -3.65
C ASN A 38 -11.65 4.73 -2.85
N ILE A 39 -10.79 4.18 -1.98
CA ILE A 39 -11.07 2.97 -1.19
C ILE A 39 -11.70 3.36 0.14
N ARG A 40 -12.76 2.66 0.52
CA ARG A 40 -13.43 2.81 1.81
C ARG A 40 -13.09 1.68 2.77
N ARG A 41 -13.26 1.94 4.07
CA ARG A 41 -13.11 0.91 5.11
C ARG A 41 -14.12 -0.21 4.85
N GLN A 42 -13.68 -1.47 5.02
CA GLN A 42 -14.48 -2.70 4.78
C GLN A 42 -14.84 -2.97 3.31
N GLN A 43 -14.28 -2.23 2.36
CA GLN A 43 -14.43 -2.53 0.94
C GLN A 43 -13.65 -3.80 0.58
N GLU A 44 -14.27 -4.69 -0.20
CA GLU A 44 -13.58 -5.85 -0.76
C GLU A 44 -12.58 -5.39 -1.82
N VAL A 45 -11.35 -5.93 -1.73
CA VAL A 45 -10.27 -5.63 -2.67
C VAL A 45 -9.71 -6.95 -3.19
N LEU A 46 -9.70 -7.11 -4.51
CA LEU A 46 -9.06 -8.25 -5.16
C LEU A 46 -7.58 -7.94 -5.41
N LEU A 47 -6.69 -8.71 -4.79
CA LEU A 47 -5.26 -8.68 -5.07
C LEU A 47 -4.93 -9.75 -6.12
N VAL A 48 -4.45 -9.32 -7.29
CA VAL A 48 -3.98 -10.23 -8.35
C VAL A 48 -2.46 -10.06 -8.48
N ALA A 49 -1.71 -11.12 -8.13
CA ALA A 49 -0.27 -11.19 -8.38
C ALA A 49 -0.03 -11.84 -9.76
N LYS A 50 0.90 -11.29 -10.54
CA LYS A 50 1.41 -11.86 -11.80
C LYS A 50 2.86 -12.26 -11.64
#